data_AF-A0A3A1WXC9-F1
#
_entry.id   AF-A0A3A1WXC9-F1
#
_cell.length_a   1.000
_cell.length_b   1.000
_cell.length_c   1.000
_cell.angle_alpha   90.00
_cell.angle_beta   90.00
_cell.angle_gamma   90.00
#
_symmetry.space_group_name_H-M   'P 1'
#
loop_
_entity.id
_entity.type
_entity.pdbx_description
1 polymer ?
#
loop_
_entity_poly.entity_id
_entity_poly.type
_entity_poly.pdbx_seq_one_letter_code
_entity_poly.pdbx_strand_id
1 'polypeptide(L)' 'MTIEYRFEKKEDTELRPLKAIDDSFKKIIVSKSYGKSWTDESGILRLGIMDFLIDENSLDK' A
#
# COMPACT_ATOMS: atom_id res chain seq x y z
N MET A 1 -8.21 -24.69 -5.73
CA MET A 1 -7.53 -23.42 -5.40
C MET A 1 -8.37 -22.29 -5.98
N THR A 2 -9.01 -21.49 -5.11
CA THR A 2 -9.98 -20.44 -5.52
C THR A 2 -9.24 -19.15 -5.92
N ILE A 3 -9.88 -18.29 -6.73
CA ILE A 3 -9.33 -17.01 -7.18
C ILE A 3 -8.90 -16.09 -6.02
N GLU A 4 -9.71 -16.00 -4.97
CA GLU A 4 -9.44 -15.19 -3.76
C GLU A 4 -8.08 -15.55 -3.14
N TYR A 5 -7.84 -16.85 -2.95
CA TYR A 5 -6.58 -17.36 -2.39
C TYR A 5 -5.35 -17.00 -3.24
N ARG A 6 -5.52 -16.86 -4.57
CA ARG A 6 -4.43 -16.44 -5.45
C ARG A 6 -4.13 -14.95 -5.30
N PHE A 7 -5.16 -14.11 -5.10
CA PHE A 7 -4.97 -12.68 -4.86
C PHE A 7 -4.28 -12.42 -3.53
N GLU A 8 -4.72 -13.06 -2.45
CA GLU A 8 -4.07 -12.96 -1.13
C GLU A 8 -2.59 -13.38 -1.19
N LYS A 9 -2.26 -14.50 -1.85
CA LYS A 9 -0.86 -14.93 -2.01
C LYS A 9 -0.02 -13.96 -2.82
N LYS A 10 -0.60 -13.38 -3.85
CA LYS A 10 0.10 -12.40 -4.68
C LYS A 10 0.42 -11.16 -3.86
N GLU A 11 -0.57 -10.63 -3.15
CA GLU A 11 -0.39 -9.46 -2.29
C GLU A 11 0.65 -9.73 -1.19
N ASP A 12 0.58 -10.87 -0.49
CA ASP A 12 1.58 -11.17 0.53
C ASP A 12 3.00 -11.29 -0.04
N THR A 13 3.14 -11.86 -1.24
CA THR A 13 4.42 -11.95 -1.94
C THR A 13 4.98 -10.57 -2.31
N GLU A 14 4.13 -9.67 -2.80
CA GLU A 14 4.51 -8.30 -3.18
C GLU A 14 4.84 -7.41 -1.97
N LEU A 15 4.17 -7.64 -0.83
CA LEU A 15 4.39 -6.87 0.41
C LEU A 15 5.56 -7.37 1.26
N ARG A 16 6.04 -8.60 1.02
CA ARG A 16 7.15 -9.20 1.76
C ARG A 16 8.38 -8.28 1.95
N PRO A 17 8.91 -7.59 0.92
CA PRO A 17 10.05 -6.68 1.11
C PRO A 17 9.73 -5.47 1.99
N LEU A 18 8.49 -4.94 1.92
CA LEU A 18 8.07 -3.81 2.75
C LEU A 18 7.90 -4.22 4.22
N LYS A 19 7.34 -5.40 4.47
CA LYS A 19 7.18 -5.97 5.82
C LYS A 19 8.51 -6.40 6.46
N ALA A 20 9.51 -6.75 5.65
CA ALA A 20 10.82 -7.21 6.12
C ALA A 20 11.69 -6.09 6.71
N ILE A 21 11.35 -4.83 6.45
CA ILE A 21 12.10 -3.67 6.94
C ILE A 21 11.27 -2.98 8.03
N ASP A 22 11.92 -2.61 9.12
CA ASP A 22 11.31 -1.91 10.25
C ASP A 22 10.95 -0.45 9.90
N ASP A 23 10.51 0.35 10.85
CA ASP A 23 9.96 1.71 10.65
C ASP A 23 11.00 2.81 10.28
N SER A 24 12.05 2.43 9.57
CA SER A 24 13.13 3.34 9.14
C SER A 24 12.73 4.30 8.01
N PHE A 25 11.61 4.06 7.33
CA PHE A 25 11.07 4.91 6.28
C PHE A 25 9.55 4.78 6.16
N LYS A 26 8.91 5.80 5.57
CA LYS A 26 7.49 5.76 5.22
C LYS A 26 7.25 4.71 4.12
N LYS A 27 6.38 3.74 4.39
CA LYS A 27 6.00 2.68 3.43
C LYS A 27 4.70 3.06 2.73
N ILE A 28 4.67 2.99 1.41
CA ILE A 28 3.46 3.28 0.61
C ILE A 28 3.14 2.19 -0.41
N ILE A 29 1.84 2.05 -0.70
CA ILE A 29 1.32 1.28 -1.83
C ILE A 29 0.45 2.21 -2.67
N VAL A 30 0.87 2.44 -3.91
CA VAL A 30 0.12 3.24 -4.88
C VAL A 30 -0.61 2.30 -5.83
N SER A 31 -1.93 2.46 -5.93
CA SER A 31 -2.78 1.61 -6.78
C SER A 31 -3.72 2.45 -7.66
N LYS A 32 -4.36 1.83 -8.66
CA LYS A 32 -5.42 2.46 -9.47
C LYS A 32 -6.76 2.56 -8.72
N SER A 33 -6.71 2.84 -7.43
CA SER A 33 -7.86 3.05 -6.55
C SER A 33 -8.35 4.49 -6.63
N TYR A 34 -9.66 4.68 -6.44
CA TYR A 34 -10.30 5.99 -6.24
C TYR A 34 -10.81 6.16 -4.80
N GLY A 35 -10.53 5.19 -3.92
CA GLY A 35 -10.90 5.24 -2.52
C GLY A 35 -10.00 6.18 -1.72
N LYS A 36 -10.51 6.67 -0.59
CA LYS A 36 -9.74 7.49 0.36
C LYS A 36 -8.47 6.75 0.79
N SER A 37 -7.36 7.48 0.92
CA SER A 37 -6.13 6.94 1.49
C SER A 37 -6.34 6.46 2.92
N TRP A 38 -5.66 5.37 3.29
CA TRP A 38 -5.74 4.78 4.62
C TRP A 38 -4.45 4.04 4.95
N THR A 39 -4.14 3.95 6.25
CA THR A 39 -2.97 3.23 6.75
C THR A 39 -3.41 1.87 7.27
N ASP A 40 -2.75 0.81 6.81
CA ASP A 40 -3.05 -0.54 7.27
C ASP A 40 -2.38 -0.87 8.62
N GLU A 41 -2.72 -2.04 9.17
CA GLU A 41 -2.19 -2.51 10.45
C GLU A 41 -0.66 -2.72 10.44
N SER A 42 -0.04 -2.80 9.26
CA SER A 42 1.42 -2.90 9.09
C SER A 42 2.08 -1.53 8.95
N GLY A 43 1.34 -0.44 9.15
CA GLY A 43 1.85 0.93 9.04
C GLY A 43 2.10 1.38 7.60
N ILE A 44 1.53 0.69 6.60
CA ILE A 44 1.71 1.02 5.19
C ILE A 44 0.57 1.94 4.74
N LEU A 45 0.91 3.11 4.20
CA LEU A 45 -0.07 4.03 3.61
C LEU A 45 -0.50 3.54 2.23
N ARG A 46 -1.80 3.27 2.08
CA ARG A 46 -2.43 2.89 0.81
C ARG A 46 -3.14 4.09 0.23
N LEU A 47 -2.80 4.45 -1.01
CA LEU A 47 -3.38 5.60 -1.70
C LEU A 47 -3.57 5.36 -3.20
N GLY A 48 -4.46 6.15 -3.80
CA GLY A 48 -4.68 6.16 -5.23
C GLY A 48 -3.53 6.84 -5.98
N ILE A 49 -3.30 6.43 -7.23
CA ILE A 49 -2.29 7.06 -8.10
C ILE A 49 -2.55 8.55 -8.30
N MET A 50 -3.82 8.98 -8.36
CA MET A 50 -4.16 10.39 -8.53
C MET A 50 -3.81 11.20 -7.28
N ASP A 51 -4.09 10.66 -6.09
CA ASP A 51 -3.76 11.32 -4.82
C ASP A 51 -2.24 11.49 -4.69
N PHE A 52 -1.46 10.49 -5.08
CA PHE A 52 0.00 10.53 -5.05
C PHE A 52 0.59 11.55 -6.02
N LEU A 53 0.03 11.68 -7.22
CA LEU A 53 0.61 12.53 -8.28
C LEU A 53 0.22 14.01 -8.17
N ILE A 54 -0.94 14.31 -7.58
CA ILE A 54 -1.50 15.67 -7.56
C ILE A 54 -1.15 16.41 -6.26
N ASP A 55 -0.86 15.69 -5.18
CA ASP A 55 -0.55 16.27 -3.88
C ASP A 55 0.87 15.91 -3.42
N GLU A 56 1.73 16.94 -3.37
CA GLU A 56 3.12 16.83 -2.89
C GLU A 56 3.22 16.38 -1.42
N ASN A 57 2.19 16.62 -0.62
CA ASN A 57 2.11 16.23 0.79
C ASN A 57 1.24 14.97 0.99
N SER A 58 0.99 14.20 -0.06
CA SER A 58 0.15 12.98 -0.03
C SER A 58 0.60 11.93 0.99
N LEU A 59 1.86 12.00 1.46
CA LEU A 59 2.46 11.07 2.43
C LEU A 59 2.38 11.53 3.89
N ASP A 60 1.85 12.72 4.14
CA ASP A 60 1.84 13.39 5.46
C ASP A 60 0.42 13.63 5.99
N LYS A 61 -0.58 12.99 5.37
CA LYS A 61 -2.01 13.10 5.75
C LYS A 61 -2.43 12.16 6.86
#